data_AF-A0A3D2X4T1-F1
#
_entry.id   AF-A0A3D2X4T1-F1
#
_cell.length_a   1.000
_cell.length_b   1.000
_cell.length_c   1.000
_cell.angle_alpha   90.00
_cell.angle_beta   90.00
_cell.angle_gamma   90.00
#
_symmetry.space_group_name_H-M   'P 1'
#
loop_
_entity.id
_entity.type
_entity.pdbx_description
1 polymer ?
#
loop_
_entity_poly.entity_id
_entity_poly.type
_entity_poly.pdbx_seq_one_letter_code
_entity_poly.pdbx_strand_id
1 'polypeptide(L)'
;MFFVTMLSMIRSDFLLFLQHGYSRKTLFLSTTLCLITTTAVVSLIEAILYKIFNHYVSYYGIFNQAYGAAYASDAGAKGMIDEYLWKFFLYILAGAIGIFISLLYYRMNKLQKIIVSVGVPALFIVVYPLSDQYLFHGALSKFAIKIMNFYTGYAFGREPYVNMLCNLALFALFGAFSFLLLRRCNYKK
;
A
#
# COMPACT_ATOMS: atom_id res chain seq x y z
N MET A 1 2.12 -9.89 1.11
CA MET A 1 1.56 -10.50 2.34
C MET A 1 1.04 -9.47 3.34
N PHE A 2 1.72 -8.33 3.56
CA PHE A 2 1.27 -7.27 4.50
C PHE A 2 -0.17 -6.78 4.34
N PHE A 3 -0.63 -6.65 3.10
CA PHE A 3 -2.01 -6.28 2.82
C PHE A 3 -3.00 -7.29 3.43
N VAL A 4 -2.75 -8.58 3.24
CA VAL A 4 -3.62 -9.67 3.71
C VAL A 4 -3.55 -9.82 5.23
N THR A 5 -2.35 -9.71 5.82
CA THR A 5 -2.17 -9.85 7.28
C THR A 5 -2.86 -8.71 8.04
N MET A 6 -2.76 -7.47 7.55
CA MET A 6 -3.44 -6.33 8.17
C MET A 6 -4.95 -6.34 7.93
N LEU A 7 -5.41 -6.90 6.81
CA LEU A 7 -6.84 -7.14 6.59
C LEU A 7 -7.41 -8.08 7.66
N SER A 8 -6.71 -9.17 7.98
CA SER A 8 -7.17 -10.15 8.99
C SER A 8 -7.11 -9.64 10.42
N MET A 9 -6.06 -8.90 10.79
CA MET A 9 -5.77 -8.52 12.18
C MET A 9 -6.85 -7.60 12.78
N ILE A 10 -7.41 -6.68 11.98
CA ILE A 10 -8.45 -5.76 12.48
C ILE A 10 -9.73 -6.47 12.86
N ARG A 11 -10.12 -7.55 12.18
CA ARG A 11 -11.43 -8.15 12.44
C ARG A 11 -11.47 -8.94 13.75
N SER A 12 -10.43 -9.70 14.06
CA SER A 12 -10.32 -10.48 15.30
C SER A 12 -10.05 -9.58 16.50
N ASP A 13 -9.07 -8.70 16.36
CA ASP A 13 -8.48 -8.01 17.50
C ASP A 13 -9.37 -6.82 17.93
N PHE A 14 -10.08 -6.20 16.99
CA PHE A 14 -10.98 -5.08 17.30
C PHE A 14 -12.11 -5.47 18.23
N LEU A 15 -12.71 -6.66 18.04
CA LEU A 15 -13.81 -7.14 18.88
C LEU A 15 -13.32 -7.55 20.27
N LEU A 16 -12.16 -8.20 20.35
CA LEU A 16 -11.57 -8.65 21.61
C LEU A 16 -11.14 -7.45 22.49
N PHE A 17 -10.43 -6.47 21.93
CA PHE A 17 -9.98 -5.31 22.72
C PHE A 17 -11.13 -4.38 23.14
N LEU A 18 -12.22 -4.32 22.37
CA LEU A 18 -13.43 -3.63 22.81
C LEU A 18 -14.07 -4.28 24.04
N GLN A 19 -14.04 -5.62 24.15
CA GLN A 19 -14.54 -6.33 25.34
C GLN A 19 -13.68 -6.08 26.57
N HIS A 20 -12.38 -5.85 26.40
CA HIS A 20 -11.46 -5.48 27.47
C HIS A 20 -11.43 -3.98 27.82
N GLY A 21 -12.38 -3.18 27.31
CA GLY A 21 -12.54 -1.77 27.70
C GLY A 21 -11.59 -0.79 27.02
N TYR A 22 -10.85 -1.19 25.99
CA TYR A 22 -9.98 -0.28 25.26
C TYR A 22 -10.76 0.72 24.40
N SER A 23 -10.31 1.97 24.39
CA SER A 23 -10.88 3.00 23.54
C SER A 23 -10.53 2.76 22.06
N ARG A 24 -11.46 3.11 21.15
CA ARG A 24 -11.26 2.97 19.70
C ARG A 24 -10.05 3.76 19.18
N LYS A 25 -9.74 4.90 19.81
CA LYS A 25 -8.59 5.73 19.46
C LYS A 25 -7.29 5.02 19.80
N THR A 26 -7.22 4.40 20.98
CA THR A 26 -6.06 3.61 21.42
C THR A 26 -5.83 2.44 20.47
N LEU A 27 -6.89 1.72 20.10
CA LEU A 27 -6.78 0.56 19.22
C LEU A 27 -6.26 0.93 17.82
N PHE A 28 -6.77 2.02 17.24
CA PHE A 28 -6.28 2.52 15.96
C PHE A 28 -4.81 2.94 16.02
N LEU A 29 -4.42 3.65 17.09
CA LEU A 29 -3.03 4.05 17.29
C LEU A 29 -2.10 2.84 17.44
N SER A 30 -2.47 1.87 18.28
CA SER A 30 -1.71 0.63 18.47
C SER A 30 -1.57 -0.17 17.18
N THR A 31 -2.64 -0.28 16.39
CA THR A 31 -2.61 -0.98 15.09
C THR A 31 -1.69 -0.27 14.10
N THR A 32 -1.75 1.06 14.06
CA THR A 32 -0.90 1.87 13.18
C THR A 32 0.57 1.79 13.58
N LEU A 33 0.87 1.84 14.88
CA LEU A 33 2.23 1.67 15.40
C LEU A 33 2.76 0.26 15.10
N CYS A 34 1.95 -0.78 15.30
CA CYS A 34 2.31 -2.16 14.95
C CYS A 34 2.60 -2.31 13.45
N LEU A 35 1.82 -1.66 12.58
CA LEU A 35 2.09 -1.63 11.15
C LEU A 35 3.45 -0.98 10.86
N ILE A 36 3.74 0.18 11.43
CA ILE A 36 5.01 0.88 11.21
C ILE A 36 6.20 0.03 11.69
N THR A 37 6.12 -0.57 12.88
CA THR A 37 7.22 -1.36 13.42
C THR A 37 7.45 -2.65 12.62
N THR A 38 6.38 -3.39 12.28
CA THR A 38 6.50 -4.64 11.51
C THR A 38 7.03 -4.40 10.10
N THR A 39 6.58 -3.34 9.43
CA THR A 39 7.08 -2.98 8.10
C THR A 39 8.55 -2.53 8.14
N ALA A 40 8.98 -1.78 9.17
CA ALA A 40 10.38 -1.42 9.36
C ALA A 40 11.28 -2.65 9.48
N VAL A 41 10.91 -3.60 10.35
CA VAL A 41 11.69 -4.83 10.56
C VAL A 41 11.76 -5.66 9.29
N VAL A 42 10.63 -5.88 8.60
CA VAL A 42 10.63 -6.75 7.43
C VAL A 42 11.30 -6.11 6.22
N SER A 43 11.11 -4.82 5.96
CA SER A 43 11.84 -4.14 4.88
C SER A 43 13.35 -4.15 5.12
N LEU A 44 13.79 -4.10 6.38
CA LEU A 44 15.21 -4.22 6.76
C LEU A 44 15.73 -5.64 6.51
N ILE A 45 15.00 -6.66 6.94
CA ILE A 45 15.33 -8.06 6.67
C ILE A 45 15.43 -8.30 5.15
N GLU A 46 14.47 -7.81 4.36
CA GLU A 46 14.49 -7.96 2.90
C GLU A 46 15.67 -7.22 2.24
N ALA A 47 16.06 -6.05 2.73
CA ALA A 47 17.22 -5.32 2.21
C ALA A 47 18.52 -6.09 2.50
N ILE A 48 18.66 -6.69 3.68
CA ILE A 48 19.81 -7.54 4.03
C ILE A 48 19.83 -8.80 3.17
N LEU A 49 18.69 -9.50 3.08
CA LEU A 49 18.56 -10.70 2.26
C LEU A 49 18.89 -10.40 0.79
N TYR A 50 18.41 -9.27 0.26
CA TYR A 50 18.74 -8.84 -1.10
C TYR A 50 20.26 -8.76 -1.33
N LYS A 51 21.01 -8.14 -0.41
CA LYS A 51 22.47 -8.04 -0.52
C LYS A 51 23.15 -9.41 -0.44
N ILE A 52 22.68 -10.28 0.45
CA ILE A 52 23.21 -11.65 0.56
C ILE A 52 22.95 -12.41 -0.74
N PHE A 53 21.72 -12.41 -1.25
CA PHE A 53 21.39 -13.12 -2.48
C PHE A 53 22.12 -12.58 -3.69
N ASN A 54 22.20 -11.24 -3.84
CA ASN A 54 22.91 -10.62 -4.96
C ASN A 54 24.42 -10.93 -4.96
N HIS A 55 25.00 -11.33 -3.81
CA HIS A 55 26.38 -11.79 -3.74
C HIS A 55 26.57 -13.18 -4.35
N TYR A 56 25.60 -14.09 -4.18
CA TYR A 56 25.69 -15.47 -4.65
C TYR A 56 25.08 -15.68 -6.04
N VAL A 57 24.05 -14.92 -6.39
CA VAL A 57 23.30 -15.02 -7.64
C VAL A 57 22.95 -13.61 -8.10
N SER A 58 23.16 -13.27 -9.37
CA SER A 58 22.72 -11.98 -9.92
C SER A 58 21.20 -11.86 -9.83
N TYR A 59 20.73 -11.26 -8.74
CA TYR A 59 19.32 -11.12 -8.41
C TYR A 59 18.94 -9.64 -8.54
N TYR A 60 18.05 -9.34 -9.49
CA TYR A 60 17.54 -7.99 -9.69
C TYR A 60 16.22 -7.83 -8.93
N GLY A 61 16.27 -7.18 -7.77
CA GLY A 61 15.07 -6.85 -7.01
C GLY A 61 14.18 -5.85 -7.75
N ILE A 62 12.89 -5.77 -7.39
CA ILE A 62 11.91 -4.88 -8.03
C ILE A 62 12.38 -3.42 -8.04
N PHE A 63 13.01 -2.97 -6.95
CA PHE A 63 13.62 -1.64 -6.87
C PHE A 63 14.70 -1.44 -7.94
N ASN A 64 15.60 -2.40 -8.11
CA ASN A 64 16.67 -2.33 -9.11
C ASN A 64 16.14 -2.48 -10.55
N GLN A 65 15.05 -3.21 -10.76
CA GLN A 65 14.39 -3.25 -12.07
C GLN A 65 13.74 -1.90 -12.43
N ALA A 66 13.14 -1.23 -11.46
CA ALA A 66 12.48 0.06 -11.68
C ALA A 66 13.46 1.25 -11.73
N TYR A 67 14.46 1.27 -10.84
CA TYR A 67 15.34 2.42 -10.61
C TYR A 67 16.83 2.11 -10.80
N GLY A 68 17.22 0.86 -11.04
CA GLY A 68 18.64 0.47 -11.07
C GLY A 68 19.47 1.19 -12.14
N ALA A 69 18.86 1.65 -13.22
CA ALA A 69 19.53 2.49 -14.22
C ALA A 69 20.02 3.84 -13.64
N ALA A 70 19.30 4.42 -12.67
CA ALA A 70 19.71 5.65 -11.99
C ALA A 70 20.82 5.41 -10.95
N TYR A 71 20.99 4.17 -10.50
CA TYR A 71 21.97 3.77 -9.48
C TYR A 71 23.11 2.92 -10.05
N ALA A 72 23.24 2.82 -11.38
CA ALA A 72 24.25 2.02 -12.06
C ALA A 72 25.69 2.44 -11.71
N SER A 73 25.89 3.71 -11.36
CA SER A 73 27.18 4.27 -10.92
C SER A 73 27.38 4.30 -9.40
N ASP A 74 26.34 4.00 -8.61
CA ASP A 74 26.26 4.32 -7.17
C ASP A 74 25.81 3.09 -6.34
N ALA A 75 26.36 1.91 -6.67
CA ALA A 75 26.03 0.60 -6.07
C ALA A 75 26.48 0.41 -4.60
N GLY A 76 26.82 1.50 -3.91
CA GLY A 76 27.29 1.52 -2.53
C GLY A 76 26.17 1.47 -1.48
N ALA A 77 26.46 2.03 -0.29
CA ALA A 77 25.54 2.07 0.85
C ALA A 77 24.26 2.89 0.57
N LYS A 78 24.34 3.93 -0.27
CA LYS A 78 23.22 4.80 -0.62
C LYS A 78 22.08 4.04 -1.30
N GLY A 79 22.38 3.22 -2.31
CA GLY A 79 21.36 2.41 -3.00
C GLY A 79 20.66 1.41 -2.07
N MET A 80 21.34 0.90 -1.05
CA MET A 80 20.72 0.02 -0.05
C MET A 80 19.75 0.77 0.87
N ILE A 81 20.13 1.97 1.30
CA ILE A 81 19.28 2.83 2.14
C ILE A 81 18.03 3.27 1.35
N ASP A 82 18.21 3.70 0.11
CA ASP A 82 17.11 4.10 -0.76
C ASP A 82 16.17 2.92 -1.06
N GLU A 83 16.70 1.73 -1.33
CA GLU A 83 15.88 0.52 -1.52
C GLU A 83 15.07 0.17 -0.27
N TYR A 84 15.71 0.23 0.91
CA TYR A 84 15.04 0.00 2.20
C TYR A 84 13.91 1.00 2.43
N LEU A 85 14.19 2.30 2.30
CA LEU A 85 13.20 3.36 2.49
C LEU A 85 12.04 3.23 1.49
N TRP A 86 12.35 2.90 0.24
CA TRP A 86 11.34 2.74 -0.80
C TRP A 86 10.37 1.60 -0.47
N LYS A 87 10.90 0.43 -0.10
CA LYS A 87 10.08 -0.72 0.34
C LYS A 87 9.28 -0.40 1.60
N PHE A 88 9.90 0.27 2.57
CA PHE A 88 9.26 0.68 3.81
C PHE A 88 8.01 1.53 3.56
N PHE A 89 8.12 2.61 2.77
CA PHE A 89 6.97 3.47 2.45
C PHE A 89 5.91 2.74 1.63
N LEU A 90 6.31 1.86 0.71
CA LEU A 90 5.39 1.05 -0.07
C LEU A 90 4.60 0.08 0.80
N TYR A 91 5.26 -0.59 1.76
CA TYR A 91 4.62 -1.55 2.67
C TYR A 91 3.71 -0.88 3.68
N ILE A 92 4.10 0.29 4.20
CA ILE A 92 3.24 1.10 5.06
C ILE A 92 1.97 1.55 4.33
N LEU A 93 2.09 2.01 3.07
CA LEU A 93 0.93 2.35 2.26
C LEU A 93 0.02 1.13 2.06
N ALA A 94 0.58 -0.01 1.66
CA ALA A 94 -0.18 -1.25 1.48
C ALA A 94 -0.91 -1.67 2.77
N GLY A 95 -0.27 -1.53 3.92
CA GLY A 95 -0.88 -1.76 5.22
C GLY A 95 -2.04 -0.81 5.51
N ALA A 96 -1.86 0.51 5.28
CA ALA A 96 -2.92 1.49 5.50
C ALA A 96 -4.13 1.30 4.58
N ILE A 97 -3.91 0.89 3.32
CA ILE A 97 -5.00 0.50 2.42
C ILE A 97 -5.73 -0.74 2.97
N GLY A 98 -4.99 -1.73 3.48
CA GLY A 98 -5.56 -2.90 4.16
C GLY A 98 -6.43 -2.51 5.35
N ILE A 99 -5.94 -1.61 6.22
CA ILE A 99 -6.69 -1.07 7.36
C ILE A 99 -7.98 -0.38 6.88
N PHE A 100 -7.87 0.48 5.87
CA PHE A 100 -8.99 1.21 5.31
C PHE A 100 -10.08 0.29 4.74
N ILE A 101 -9.68 -0.71 3.94
CA ILE A 101 -10.60 -1.67 3.33
C ILE A 101 -11.26 -2.53 4.41
N SER A 102 -10.51 -2.99 5.43
CA SER A 102 -11.09 -3.74 6.55
C SER A 102 -12.17 -2.94 7.29
N LEU A 103 -11.93 -1.66 7.54
CA LEU A 103 -12.92 -0.78 8.17
C LEU A 103 -14.13 -0.52 7.27
N LEU A 104 -13.94 -0.37 5.97
CA LEU A 104 -15.04 -0.29 5.00
C LEU A 104 -15.88 -1.57 5.03
N TYR A 105 -15.24 -2.73 4.97
CA TYR A 105 -15.91 -4.02 4.98
C TYR A 105 -16.63 -4.25 6.31
N TYR A 106 -16.09 -3.79 7.44
CA TYR A 106 -16.78 -3.86 8.72
C TYR A 106 -18.15 -3.17 8.69
N ARG A 107 -18.29 -2.09 7.92
CA ARG A 107 -19.54 -1.32 7.80
C ARG A 107 -20.51 -1.85 6.74
N MET A 108 -20.07 -2.77 5.89
CA MET A 108 -20.86 -3.27 4.77
C MET A 108 -21.66 -4.53 5.13
N ASN A 109 -22.90 -4.59 4.63
CA ASN A 109 -23.72 -5.81 4.68
C ASN A 109 -23.15 -6.88 3.74
N LYS A 110 -23.57 -8.14 3.92
CA LYS A 110 -23.07 -9.29 3.13
C LYS A 110 -23.18 -9.05 1.61
N LEU A 111 -24.31 -8.52 1.15
CA LEU A 111 -24.53 -8.18 -0.26
C LEU A 111 -23.57 -7.08 -0.76
N GLN A 112 -23.39 -6.01 0.02
CA GLN A 112 -22.48 -4.91 -0.35
C GLN A 112 -21.03 -5.40 -0.47
N LYS A 113 -20.59 -6.28 0.43
CA LYS A 113 -19.25 -6.90 0.36
C LYS A 113 -19.04 -7.68 -0.93
N ILE A 114 -20.04 -8.47 -1.33
CA ILE A 114 -19.98 -9.28 -2.56
C ILE A 114 -19.94 -8.36 -3.78
N ILE A 115 -20.84 -7.37 -3.84
CA ILE A 115 -20.89 -6.41 -4.95
C ILE A 115 -19.57 -5.65 -5.09
N VAL A 116 -18.97 -5.18 -4.00
CA VAL A 116 -17.69 -4.46 -4.05
C VAL A 116 -16.55 -5.42 -4.43
N SER A 117 -16.52 -6.63 -3.87
CA SER A 117 -15.42 -7.58 -4.11
C SER A 117 -15.42 -8.14 -5.53
N VAL A 118 -16.58 -8.27 -6.17
CA VAL A 118 -16.70 -8.73 -7.56
C VAL A 118 -16.73 -7.55 -8.53
N GLY A 119 -17.43 -6.48 -8.16
CA GLY A 119 -17.61 -5.29 -8.99
C GLY A 119 -16.32 -4.53 -9.22
N VAL A 120 -15.46 -4.38 -8.21
CA VAL A 120 -14.18 -3.66 -8.38
C VAL A 120 -13.28 -4.37 -9.39
N PRO A 121 -12.97 -5.68 -9.28
CA PRO A 121 -12.22 -6.39 -10.31
C PRO A 121 -12.89 -6.36 -11.69
N ALA A 122 -14.21 -6.56 -11.77
CA ALA A 122 -14.94 -6.52 -13.04
C ALA A 122 -14.85 -5.15 -13.72
N LEU A 123 -14.91 -4.06 -12.95
CA LEU A 123 -14.74 -2.70 -13.46
C LEU A 123 -13.35 -2.51 -14.10
N PHE A 124 -12.28 -2.96 -13.44
CA PHE A 124 -10.92 -2.79 -13.95
C PHE A 124 -10.56 -3.74 -15.10
N ILE A 125 -11.07 -4.97 -15.09
CA ILE A 125 -10.73 -5.99 -16.10
C ILE A 125 -11.59 -5.88 -17.34
N VAL A 126 -12.88 -5.50 -17.21
CA VAL A 126 -13.84 -5.53 -18.31
C VAL A 126 -14.26 -4.13 -18.70
N VAL A 127 -14.77 -3.33 -17.76
CA VAL A 127 -15.37 -2.03 -18.08
C VAL A 127 -14.32 -1.01 -18.52
N TYR A 128 -13.20 -0.94 -17.82
CA TYR A 128 -12.10 -0.03 -18.15
C TYR A 128 -11.57 -0.22 -19.58
N PRO A 129 -11.08 -1.40 -20.01
CA PRO A 129 -10.53 -1.54 -21.35
C PRO A 129 -11.58 -1.36 -22.46
N LEU A 130 -12.81 -1.82 -22.26
CA LEU A 130 -13.89 -1.63 -23.22
C LEU A 130 -14.25 -0.14 -23.37
N SER A 131 -14.41 0.57 -22.25
CA SER A 131 -14.71 2.01 -22.31
C SER A 131 -13.57 2.80 -22.96
N ASP A 132 -12.31 2.49 -22.65
CA ASP A 132 -11.17 3.19 -23.23
C ASP A 132 -11.01 2.92 -24.74
N GLN A 133 -11.29 1.69 -25.18
CA GLN A 133 -11.22 1.33 -26.59
C GLN A 133 -12.36 1.92 -27.42
N TYR A 134 -13.60 1.87 -26.92
CA TYR A 134 -14.80 2.22 -27.71
C TYR A 134 -15.28 3.66 -27.52
N LEU A 135 -15.02 4.30 -26.37
CA LEU A 135 -15.51 5.66 -26.08
C LEU A 135 -14.38 6.70 -26.08
N PHE A 136 -13.23 6.37 -25.49
CA PHE A 136 -12.17 7.33 -25.22
C PHE A 136 -10.94 7.20 -26.12
N HIS A 137 -10.92 6.25 -27.07
CA HIS A 137 -9.86 6.03 -28.04
C HIS A 137 -8.44 6.00 -27.43
N GLY A 138 -8.30 5.38 -26.25
CA GLY A 138 -7.02 5.27 -25.53
C GLY A 138 -6.65 6.49 -24.66
N ALA A 139 -7.50 7.50 -24.56
CA ALA A 139 -7.23 8.68 -23.75
C ALA A 139 -7.17 8.36 -22.25
N LEU A 140 -8.00 7.43 -21.75
CA LEU A 140 -7.95 7.01 -20.34
C LEU A 140 -6.65 6.29 -20.04
N SER A 141 -6.18 5.41 -20.93
CA SER A 141 -4.89 4.73 -20.75
C SER A 141 -3.72 5.69 -20.79
N LYS A 142 -3.70 6.66 -21.71
CA LYS A 142 -2.65 7.69 -21.74
C LYS A 142 -2.63 8.52 -20.45
N PHE A 143 -3.81 8.88 -19.94
CA PHE A 143 -3.93 9.61 -18.69
C PHE A 143 -3.47 8.77 -17.48
N ALA A 144 -3.88 7.50 -17.41
CA ALA A 144 -3.46 6.56 -16.38
C ALA A 144 -1.94 6.36 -16.37
N ILE A 145 -1.32 6.19 -17.55
CA ILE A 145 0.13 6.08 -17.71
C ILE A 145 0.81 7.38 -17.23
N LYS A 146 0.26 8.55 -17.55
CA LYS A 146 0.82 9.83 -17.10
C LYS A 146 0.79 9.95 -15.57
N ILE A 147 -0.31 9.58 -14.93
CA ILE A 147 -0.42 9.54 -13.47
C ILE A 147 0.59 8.54 -12.91
N MET A 148 0.69 7.35 -13.50
CA MET A 148 1.62 6.33 -13.03
C MET A 148 3.07 6.78 -13.16
N ASN A 149 3.45 7.42 -14.26
CA ASN A 149 4.79 7.98 -14.48
C ASN A 149 5.11 9.09 -13.48
N PHE A 150 4.12 9.89 -13.09
CA PHE A 150 4.27 10.88 -12.02
C PHE A 150 4.46 10.19 -10.66
N TYR A 151 3.55 9.27 -10.29
CA TYR A 151 3.59 8.55 -9.02
C TYR A 151 4.88 7.75 -8.83
N THR A 152 5.37 7.11 -9.87
CA THR A 152 6.62 6.34 -9.83
C THR A 152 7.88 7.21 -9.97
N GLY A 153 7.75 8.51 -10.25
CA GLY A 153 8.90 9.40 -10.45
C GLY A 153 9.60 9.28 -11.81
N TYR A 154 9.08 8.47 -12.75
CA TYR A 154 9.62 8.37 -14.11
C TYR A 154 9.49 9.68 -14.89
N ALA A 155 8.48 10.50 -14.58
CA ALA A 155 8.33 11.84 -15.15
C ALA A 155 9.49 12.79 -14.77
N PHE A 156 10.22 12.49 -13.68
CA PHE A 156 11.29 13.33 -13.13
C PHE A 156 12.67 12.66 -13.24
N GLY A 157 12.89 11.81 -14.25
CA GLY A 157 14.19 11.18 -14.46
C GLY A 157 14.44 9.90 -13.65
N ARG A 158 13.38 9.20 -13.23
CA ARG A 158 13.43 7.94 -12.46
C ARG A 158 13.99 8.11 -11.05
N GLU A 159 13.57 9.18 -10.38
CA GLU A 159 13.93 9.40 -8.97
C GLU A 159 12.97 8.66 -8.03
N PRO A 160 13.46 7.77 -7.15
CA PRO A 160 12.60 6.99 -6.26
C PRO A 160 11.99 7.85 -5.12
N TYR A 161 12.58 9.02 -4.81
CA TYR A 161 12.11 9.91 -3.76
C TYR A 161 10.71 10.46 -4.03
N VAL A 162 10.37 10.72 -5.29
CA VAL A 162 9.01 11.15 -5.68
C VAL A 162 8.00 10.07 -5.30
N ASN A 163 8.31 8.81 -5.57
CA ASN A 163 7.44 7.70 -5.20
C ASN A 163 7.31 7.55 -3.67
N MET A 164 8.41 7.68 -2.93
CA MET A 164 8.38 7.66 -1.47
C MET A 164 7.47 8.76 -0.90
N LEU A 165 7.57 9.99 -1.41
CA LEU A 165 6.73 11.11 -0.99
C LEU A 165 5.25 10.89 -1.32
N CYS A 166 4.94 10.39 -2.51
CA CYS A 166 3.58 10.02 -2.88
C CYS A 166 3.02 8.93 -1.95
N ASN A 167 3.81 7.91 -1.64
CA ASN A 167 3.41 6.84 -0.73
C ASN A 167 3.14 7.35 0.68
N LEU A 168 3.98 8.26 1.18
CA LEU A 168 3.78 8.90 2.48
C LEU A 168 2.51 9.75 2.50
N ALA A 169 2.25 10.54 1.45
CA ALA A 169 1.05 11.35 1.33
C ALA A 169 -0.22 10.47 1.28
N LEU A 170 -0.19 9.39 0.51
CA LEU A 170 -1.30 8.43 0.44
C LEU A 170 -1.49 7.68 1.76
N PHE A 171 -0.41 7.32 2.46
CA PHE A 171 -0.49 6.73 3.79
C PHE A 171 -1.22 7.66 4.77
N ALA A 172 -0.85 8.94 4.80
CA ALA A 172 -1.53 9.93 5.64
C ALA A 172 -3.01 10.08 5.26
N LEU A 173 -3.33 10.10 3.97
CA LEU A 173 -4.70 10.19 3.46
C LEU A 173 -5.55 8.98 3.84
N PHE A 174 -5.08 7.75 3.59
CA PHE A 174 -5.79 6.53 3.96
C PHE A 174 -5.87 6.34 5.48
N GLY A 175 -4.84 6.75 6.22
CA GLY A 175 -4.86 6.81 7.68
C GLY A 175 -5.93 7.76 8.20
N ALA A 176 -6.02 8.97 7.64
CA ALA A 176 -7.04 9.96 7.99
C ALA A 176 -8.46 9.45 7.68
N PHE A 177 -8.68 8.87 6.51
CA PHE A 177 -9.97 8.26 6.16
C PHE A 177 -10.33 7.09 7.07
N SER A 178 -9.37 6.23 7.40
CA SER A 178 -9.57 5.13 8.36
C SER A 178 -9.98 5.66 9.74
N PHE A 179 -9.31 6.70 10.23
CA PHE A 179 -9.66 7.35 11.49
C PHE A 179 -11.06 7.99 11.46
N LEU A 180 -11.43 8.65 10.35
CA LEU A 180 -12.76 9.22 10.16
C LEU A 180 -13.85 8.14 10.15
N LEU A 181 -13.60 7.01 9.50
CA LEU A 181 -14.52 5.85 9.49
C LEU A 181 -14.74 5.30 10.91
N LEU A 182 -13.68 5.20 11.71
CA LEU A 182 -13.75 4.74 13.10
C LEU A 182 -14.52 5.70 14.00
N ARG A 183 -14.35 7.02 13.83
CA ARG A 183 -15.04 8.03 14.64
C ARG A 183 -16.56 8.01 14.42
N ARG A 184 -17.03 7.72 13.21
CA ARG A 184 -18.46 7.69 12.85
C ARG A 184 -19.14 6.33 13.06
N CYS A 185 -18.46 5.37 13.69
CA CYS A 185 -19.01 4.03 13.88
C CYS A 185 -20.05 4.02 15.02
N ASN A 186 -21.31 4.32 14.72
CA ASN A 186 -22.41 4.03 15.63
C ASN A 186 -22.61 2.52 15.68
N TYR A 187 -22.55 1.94 16.87
CA TYR A 187 -22.79 0.52 17.09
C TYR A 187 -24.24 0.26 16.69
N LYS A 188 -24.49 -0.49 15.61
CA LYS A 188 -25.80 -1.12 15.43
C LYS A 188 -25.82 -2.27 16.43
N LYS A 189 -26.57 -2.07 17.52
CA LYS A 189 -26.99 -3.17 18.40
C LYS A 189 -27.74 -4.21 17.59
#